data_AF-A0A925DAQ0-F1
#
_entry.id   AF-A0A925DAQ0-F1
#
_cell.length_a   1.000
_cell.length_b   1.000
_cell.length_c   1.000
_cell.angle_alpha   90.00
_cell.angle_beta   90.00
_cell.angle_gamma   90.00
#
_symmetry.space_group_name_H-M   'P 1'
#
loop_
_entity.id
_entity.type
_entity.pdbx_description
1 polymer ?
#
loop_
_entity_poly.entity_id
_entity_poly.type
_entity_poly.pdbx_seq_one_letter_code
_entity_poly.pdbx_strand_id
1 'polypeptide(L)'
;MYRLCSLRFLALTVLALMLVGQGATAAEPTADEKQVAADYVRAVQDARAKLHEAGFTLGKVIGPLVQANKDIDLAEAEAKYGDLRNTIGDIKKSVAAKKVPEGESGAAIDKAWKAFAKVQTRVVEFEMAAIIVVLDDESLDNAVKKAQILKLIDRIVAKEKKDSEALTAAQAALQTAFGLGTEEPK
;
A
#
# COMPACT_ATOMS: atom_id res chain seq x y z
N MET A 1 -26.42 0.85 -57.48
CA MET A 1 -27.83 0.44 -57.30
C MET A 1 -28.23 0.66 -55.85
N TYR A 2 -28.98 1.72 -55.60
CA TYR A 2 -29.70 1.94 -54.34
C TYR A 2 -30.96 1.06 -54.31
N ARG A 3 -31.32 0.51 -53.15
CA ARG A 3 -32.62 0.63 -52.47
C ARG A 3 -33.04 -0.63 -51.69
N LEU A 4 -33.39 -0.37 -50.43
CA LEU A 4 -34.50 -0.94 -49.65
C LEU A 4 -34.59 -2.47 -49.50
N CYS A 5 -34.21 -2.95 -48.32
CA CYS A 5 -35.05 -3.88 -47.56
C CYS A 5 -35.16 -3.38 -46.12
N SER A 6 -36.09 -2.44 -45.97
CA SER A 6 -36.65 -2.01 -44.68
C SER A 6 -37.79 -2.97 -44.30
N LEU A 7 -38.18 -2.93 -43.02
CA LEU A 7 -39.38 -3.57 -42.44
C LEU A 7 -39.37 -5.09 -42.29
N ARG A 8 -38.67 -5.57 -41.26
CA ARG A 8 -39.10 -6.65 -40.36
C ARG A 8 -38.16 -6.61 -39.16
N PHE A 9 -38.69 -6.73 -37.94
CA PHE A 9 -38.00 -6.60 -36.63
C PHE A 9 -37.99 -5.22 -35.95
N LEU A 10 -38.89 -4.32 -36.35
CA LEU A 10 -39.37 -3.26 -35.46
C LEU A 10 -40.68 -3.72 -34.80
N ALA A 11 -40.63 -4.77 -33.96
CA ALA A 11 -41.78 -5.23 -33.17
C ALA A 11 -41.46 -6.21 -32.02
N LEU A 12 -40.18 -6.54 -31.75
CA LEU A 12 -39.84 -7.58 -30.76
C LEU A 12 -38.67 -7.23 -29.82
N THR A 13 -38.41 -5.94 -29.62
CA THR A 13 -37.36 -5.47 -28.69
C THR A 13 -37.84 -4.34 -27.78
N VAL A 14 -39.16 -4.27 -27.53
CA VAL A 14 -39.77 -3.36 -26.55
C VAL A 14 -40.36 -4.13 -25.36
N LEU A 15 -40.20 -5.46 -25.34
CA LEU A 15 -40.81 -6.33 -24.33
C LEU A 15 -39.83 -7.40 -23.83
N ALA A 16 -38.60 -6.98 -23.54
CA ALA A 16 -37.64 -7.74 -22.74
C ALA A 16 -37.26 -6.88 -21.53
N LEU A 17 -38.11 -6.98 -20.49
CA LEU A 17 -37.75 -6.91 -19.07
C LEU A 17 -36.83 -5.73 -18.69
N MET A 18 -37.27 -4.55 -18.25
CA MET A 18 -38.15 -4.26 -17.09
C MET A 18 -38.03 -5.24 -15.90
N LEU A 19 -36.89 -5.92 -15.75
CA LEU A 19 -36.60 -6.85 -14.65
C LEU A 19 -35.10 -6.92 -14.33
N VAL A 20 -34.43 -5.77 -14.31
CA VAL A 20 -33.23 -5.58 -13.48
C VAL A 20 -33.75 -4.86 -12.24
N GLY A 21 -34.26 -5.63 -11.28
CA GLY A 21 -33.36 -6.18 -10.28
C GLY A 21 -33.35 -5.15 -9.16
N GLN A 22 -34.34 -5.29 -8.28
CA GLN A 22 -34.45 -4.56 -7.02
C GLN A 22 -33.05 -4.43 -6.43
N GLY A 23 -32.59 -3.18 -6.28
CA GLY A 23 -31.44 -2.91 -5.45
C GLY A 23 -31.73 -3.53 -4.09
N ALA A 24 -31.10 -4.66 -3.80
CA ALA A 24 -30.91 -5.08 -2.44
C ALA A 24 -30.16 -3.92 -1.80
N THR A 25 -30.90 -3.04 -1.11
CA THR A 25 -30.31 -2.08 -0.19
C THR A 25 -29.51 -2.96 0.76
N ALA A 26 -28.19 -3.02 0.57
CA ALA A 26 -27.31 -3.68 1.51
C ALA A 26 -27.72 -3.14 2.88
N ALA A 27 -28.14 -4.05 3.77
CA ALA A 27 -28.53 -3.65 5.11
C ALA A 27 -27.39 -2.81 5.69
N GLU A 28 -27.73 -1.72 6.38
CA GLU A 28 -26.70 -0.89 6.99
C GLU A 28 -25.82 -1.78 7.90
N PRO A 29 -24.48 -1.62 7.86
CA PRO A 29 -23.60 -2.41 8.70
C PRO A 29 -23.96 -2.25 10.18
N THR A 30 -24.01 -3.38 10.88
CA THR A 30 -24.25 -3.45 12.33
C THR A 30 -23.10 -2.76 13.10
N ALA A 31 -23.34 -2.48 14.38
CA ALA A 31 -22.31 -1.90 15.25
C ALA A 31 -21.04 -2.79 15.33
N ASP A 32 -21.22 -4.10 15.42
CA ASP A 32 -20.11 -5.07 15.49
C ASP A 32 -19.32 -5.10 14.18
N GLU A 33 -20.01 -5.08 13.05
CA GLU A 33 -19.39 -5.01 11.72
C GLU A 33 -18.58 -3.72 11.52
N LYS A 34 -19.13 -2.57 11.97
CA LYS A 34 -18.41 -1.29 11.97
C LYS A 34 -17.18 -1.33 12.87
N GLN A 35 -17.29 -1.94 14.04
CA GLN A 35 -16.16 -2.07 14.97
C GLN A 35 -15.04 -2.92 14.36
N VAL A 36 -15.37 -4.06 13.73
CA VAL A 36 -14.39 -4.90 13.02
C VAL A 36 -13.70 -4.13 11.89
N ALA A 37 -14.46 -3.38 11.09
CA ALA A 37 -13.90 -2.54 10.03
C ALA A 37 -12.98 -1.45 10.58
N ALA A 38 -13.39 -0.76 11.65
CA ALA A 38 -12.59 0.27 12.30
C ALA A 38 -11.28 -0.29 12.88
N ASP A 39 -11.32 -1.45 13.55
CA ASP A 39 -10.14 -2.08 14.12
C ASP A 39 -9.15 -2.56 13.05
N TYR A 40 -9.67 -3.04 11.92
CA TYR A 40 -8.84 -3.44 10.78
C TYR A 40 -8.17 -2.23 10.12
N VAL A 41 -8.91 -1.16 9.86
CA VAL A 41 -8.36 0.11 9.32
C VAL A 41 -7.28 0.66 10.23
N ARG A 42 -7.56 0.74 11.54
CA ARG A 42 -6.59 1.23 12.52
C ARG A 42 -5.32 0.38 12.51
N ALA A 43 -5.43 -0.95 12.47
CA ALA A 43 -4.26 -1.82 12.41
C ALA A 43 -3.41 -1.60 11.15
N VAL A 44 -4.05 -1.37 10.00
CA VAL A 44 -3.35 -1.04 8.74
C VAL A 44 -2.67 0.34 8.85
N GLN A 45 -3.34 1.34 9.41
CA GLN A 45 -2.78 2.68 9.62
C GLN A 45 -1.58 2.64 10.58
N ASP A 46 -1.72 1.99 11.72
CA ASP A 46 -0.65 1.81 12.71
C ASP A 46 0.56 1.09 12.09
N ALA A 47 0.31 0.06 11.28
CA ALA A 47 1.34 -0.66 10.55
C ALA A 47 2.09 0.25 9.57
N ARG A 48 1.38 1.08 8.81
CA ARG A 48 1.98 2.05 7.88
C ARG A 48 2.80 3.11 8.62
N ALA A 49 2.28 3.62 9.73
CA ALA A 49 2.98 4.62 10.55
C ALA A 49 4.28 4.07 11.13
N LYS A 50 4.26 2.87 11.72
CA LYS A 50 5.45 2.20 12.24
C LYS A 50 6.50 1.95 11.16
N LEU A 51 6.06 1.50 9.99
CA LEU A 51 6.95 1.26 8.87
C LEU A 51 7.58 2.56 8.36
N HIS A 52 6.79 3.62 8.25
CA HIS A 52 7.28 4.95 7.89
C HIS A 52 8.31 5.46 8.89
N GLU A 53 8.04 5.35 10.19
CA GLU A 53 8.97 5.76 11.25
C GLU A 53 10.29 4.99 11.17
N ALA A 54 10.24 3.66 11.03
CA ALA A 54 11.44 2.83 10.89
C ALA A 54 12.23 3.19 9.62
N GLY A 55 11.57 3.39 8.49
CA GLY A 55 12.22 3.84 7.26
C GLY A 55 12.82 5.25 7.37
N PHE A 56 12.11 6.15 8.05
CA PHE A 56 12.55 7.54 8.26
C PHE A 56 13.77 7.63 9.18
N THR A 57 13.85 6.79 10.21
CA THR A 57 15.04 6.75 11.09
C THR A 57 16.27 6.26 10.34
N LEU A 58 16.16 5.23 9.48
CA LEU A 58 17.24 4.85 8.57
C LEU A 58 17.60 6.00 7.60
N GLY A 59 16.58 6.66 7.04
CA GLY A 59 16.77 7.82 6.17
C GLY A 59 17.50 8.98 6.82
N LYS A 60 17.32 9.21 8.12
CA LYS A 60 18.07 10.23 8.89
C LYS A 60 19.56 9.92 8.98
N VAL A 61 19.93 8.65 9.12
CA VAL A 61 21.33 8.23 9.20
C VAL A 61 22.02 8.37 7.84
N ILE A 62 21.33 8.02 6.76
CA ILE A 62 21.88 8.05 5.39
C ILE A 62 21.78 9.46 4.76
N GLY A 63 20.84 10.27 5.25
CA GLY A 63 20.54 11.62 4.75
C GLY A 63 21.77 12.52 4.59
N PRO A 64 22.70 12.62 5.56
CA PRO A 64 23.92 13.40 5.44
C PRO A 64 24.77 13.06 4.21
N LEU A 65 24.89 11.78 3.86
CA LEU A 65 25.60 11.35 2.64
C LEU A 65 24.86 11.84 1.38
N VAL A 66 23.55 11.61 1.31
CA VAL A 66 22.75 11.96 0.13
C VAL A 66 22.65 13.47 -0.05
N GLN A 67 22.48 14.23 1.04
CA GLN A 67 22.25 15.67 1.00
C GLN A 67 23.56 16.45 0.85
N ALA A 68 24.63 16.02 1.52
CA ALA A 68 25.83 16.82 1.68
C ALA A 68 27.16 16.07 1.43
N ASN A 69 27.12 14.84 0.88
CA ASN A 69 28.30 13.99 0.64
C ASN A 69 29.14 13.73 1.90
N LYS A 70 28.51 13.78 3.07
CA LYS A 70 29.19 13.55 4.35
C LYS A 70 29.31 12.07 4.64
N ASP A 71 30.36 11.73 5.40
CA ASP A 71 30.50 10.42 5.99
C ASP A 71 29.34 10.14 6.96
N ILE A 72 29.02 8.85 7.10
CA ILE A 72 27.93 8.35 7.94
C ILE A 72 28.45 7.25 8.85
N ASP A 73 27.78 7.05 9.98
CA ASP A 73 28.04 5.91 10.86
C ASP A 73 27.39 4.66 10.25
N LEU A 74 28.23 3.79 9.66
CA LEU A 74 27.77 2.56 9.03
C LEU A 74 27.12 1.61 10.05
N ALA A 75 27.68 1.49 11.25
CA ALA A 75 27.13 0.62 12.29
C ALA A 75 25.74 1.10 12.73
N GLU A 76 25.53 2.42 12.82
CA GLU A 76 24.20 2.98 13.05
C GLU A 76 23.23 2.67 11.90
N ALA A 77 23.69 2.81 10.64
CA ALA A 77 22.86 2.51 9.47
C ALA A 77 22.44 1.03 9.42
N GLU A 78 23.35 0.11 9.71
CA GLU A 78 23.07 -1.32 9.82
C GLU A 78 22.08 -1.64 10.94
N ALA A 79 22.25 -1.02 12.12
CA ALA A 79 21.31 -1.19 13.22
C ALA A 79 19.90 -0.72 12.84
N LYS A 80 19.77 0.46 12.20
CA LYS A 80 18.46 0.96 11.73
C LYS A 80 17.87 0.13 10.61
N TYR A 81 18.70 -0.45 9.75
CA TYR A 81 18.24 -1.43 8.78
C TYR A 81 17.70 -2.70 9.45
N GLY A 82 18.38 -3.19 10.50
CA GLY A 82 17.89 -4.28 11.35
C GLY A 82 16.53 -3.98 11.98
N ASP A 83 16.37 -2.78 12.56
CA ASP A 83 15.10 -2.31 13.15
C ASP A 83 13.97 -2.30 12.09
N LEU A 84 14.26 -1.81 10.88
CA LEU A 84 13.31 -1.78 9.77
C LEU A 84 12.89 -3.19 9.33
N ARG A 85 13.84 -4.13 9.25
CA ARG A 85 13.53 -5.55 8.95
C ARG A 85 12.62 -6.17 10.00
N ASN A 86 12.89 -5.95 11.28
CA ASN A 86 12.08 -6.46 12.37
C ASN A 86 10.66 -5.87 12.31
N THR A 87 10.57 -4.56 12.06
CA THR A 87 9.30 -3.83 11.90
C THR A 87 8.41 -4.47 10.83
N ILE A 88 8.95 -4.87 9.68
CA ILE A 88 8.19 -5.58 8.63
C ILE A 88 7.53 -6.87 9.18
N GLY A 89 8.27 -7.63 9.98
CA GLY A 89 7.75 -8.85 10.61
C GLY A 89 6.60 -8.56 11.57
N ASP A 90 6.75 -7.52 12.40
CA ASP A 90 5.78 -7.15 13.41
C ASP A 90 4.49 -6.58 12.82
N ILE A 91 4.59 -5.70 11.82
CA ILE A 91 3.39 -5.11 11.19
C ILE A 91 2.54 -6.18 10.47
N LYS A 92 3.19 -7.19 9.88
CA LYS A 92 2.50 -8.32 9.22
C LYS A 92 1.69 -9.12 10.23
N LYS A 93 2.29 -9.44 11.39
CA LYS A 93 1.60 -10.16 12.48
C LYS A 93 0.46 -9.32 13.06
N SER A 94 0.70 -8.01 13.25
CA SER A 94 -0.27 -7.08 13.84
C SER A 94 -1.57 -7.02 13.04
N VAL A 95 -1.48 -6.89 11.70
CA VAL A 95 -2.67 -6.85 10.85
C VAL A 95 -3.27 -8.25 10.66
N ALA A 96 -2.45 -9.29 10.50
CA ALA A 96 -2.94 -10.67 10.36
C ALA A 96 -3.71 -11.19 11.59
N ALA A 97 -3.46 -10.62 12.78
CA ALA A 97 -4.21 -10.93 14.00
C ALA A 97 -5.61 -10.30 14.05
N LYS A 98 -5.95 -9.39 13.13
CA LYS A 98 -7.28 -8.75 13.08
C LYS A 98 -8.26 -9.59 12.27
N LYS A 99 -9.53 -9.60 12.69
CA LYS A 99 -10.62 -10.14 11.88
C LYS A 99 -10.75 -9.28 10.62
N VAL A 100 -10.73 -9.92 9.45
CA VAL A 100 -10.97 -9.24 8.17
C VAL A 100 -12.45 -8.84 8.10
N PRO A 101 -12.78 -7.59 7.74
CA PRO A 101 -14.16 -7.17 7.55
C PRO A 101 -14.84 -7.98 6.46
N GLU A 102 -16.13 -8.24 6.61
CA GLU A 102 -16.88 -9.03 5.63
C GLU A 102 -17.27 -8.19 4.41
N GLY A 103 -17.67 -8.86 3.33
CA GLY A 103 -18.06 -8.21 2.08
C GLY A 103 -16.89 -7.82 1.15
N GLU A 104 -17.24 -7.21 0.01
CA GLU A 104 -16.30 -6.93 -1.08
C GLU A 104 -15.21 -5.94 -0.66
N SER A 105 -15.56 -4.86 0.04
CA SER A 105 -14.61 -3.85 0.52
C SER A 105 -13.63 -4.40 1.56
N GLY A 106 -14.11 -5.32 2.42
CA GLY A 106 -13.28 -6.05 3.38
C GLY A 106 -12.25 -6.97 2.72
N ALA A 107 -12.69 -7.76 1.73
CA ALA A 107 -11.80 -8.58 0.93
C ALA A 107 -10.80 -7.75 0.11
N ALA A 108 -11.23 -6.60 -0.40
CA ALA A 108 -10.38 -5.69 -1.17
C ALA A 108 -9.26 -5.09 -0.33
N ILE A 109 -9.54 -4.60 0.89
CA ILE A 109 -8.50 -4.04 1.76
C ILE A 109 -7.51 -5.12 2.24
N ASP A 110 -7.97 -6.33 2.56
CA ASP A 110 -7.08 -7.42 2.96
C ASP A 110 -6.14 -7.83 1.81
N LYS A 111 -6.68 -7.93 0.59
CA LYS A 111 -5.87 -8.18 -0.61
C LYS A 111 -4.86 -7.06 -0.85
N ALA A 112 -5.27 -5.80 -0.77
CA ALA A 112 -4.38 -4.65 -0.97
C ALA A 112 -3.29 -4.59 0.11
N TRP A 113 -3.63 -4.87 1.37
CA TRP A 113 -2.68 -4.97 2.47
C TRP A 113 -1.63 -6.06 2.22
N LYS A 114 -2.06 -7.26 1.84
CA LYS A 114 -1.14 -8.37 1.54
C LYS A 114 -0.19 -8.05 0.39
N ALA A 115 -0.68 -7.37 -0.65
CA ALA A 115 0.15 -6.90 -1.76
C ALA A 115 1.17 -5.86 -1.29
N PHE A 116 0.72 -4.83 -0.57
CA PHE A 116 1.57 -3.81 0.02
C PHE A 116 2.66 -4.41 0.92
N ALA A 117 2.28 -5.25 1.88
CA ALA A 117 3.22 -5.88 2.81
C ALA A 117 4.25 -6.77 2.09
N LYS A 118 3.86 -7.43 1.01
CA LYS A 118 4.77 -8.21 0.16
C LYS A 118 5.78 -7.32 -0.55
N VAL A 119 5.34 -6.21 -1.13
CA VAL A 119 6.24 -5.25 -1.79
C VAL A 119 7.20 -4.62 -0.79
N GLN A 120 6.69 -4.21 0.37
CA GLN A 120 7.51 -3.66 1.47
C GLN A 120 8.55 -4.65 1.96
N THR A 121 8.18 -5.93 2.13
CA THR A 121 9.14 -7.00 2.46
C THR A 121 10.26 -7.04 1.42
N ARG A 122 9.92 -7.04 0.13
CA ARG A 122 10.90 -7.09 -0.95
C ARG A 122 11.79 -5.83 -1.01
N VAL A 123 11.21 -4.66 -0.82
CA VAL A 123 11.96 -3.39 -0.78
C VAL A 123 13.00 -3.43 0.34
N VAL A 124 12.60 -3.83 1.54
CA VAL A 124 13.50 -3.90 2.69
C VAL A 124 14.56 -4.99 2.51
N GLU A 125 14.18 -6.19 2.06
CA GLU A 125 15.13 -7.31 1.93
C GLU A 125 16.13 -7.13 0.79
N PHE A 126 15.77 -6.43 -0.29
CA PHE A 126 16.62 -6.33 -1.47
C PHE A 126 17.16 -4.93 -1.72
N GLU A 127 16.31 -3.91 -1.76
CA GLU A 127 16.74 -2.55 -2.13
C GLU A 127 17.42 -1.84 -0.96
N MET A 128 16.86 -1.94 0.26
CA MET A 128 17.49 -1.36 1.44
C MET A 128 18.77 -2.12 1.81
N ALA A 129 18.80 -3.45 1.66
CA ALA A 129 20.02 -4.23 1.78
C ALA A 129 21.10 -3.74 0.80
N ALA A 130 20.74 -3.49 -0.46
CA ALA A 130 21.68 -2.97 -1.46
C ALA A 130 22.20 -1.57 -1.10
N ILE A 131 21.39 -0.71 -0.46
CA ILE A 131 21.87 0.56 0.06
C ILE A 131 22.96 0.34 1.11
N ILE A 132 22.76 -0.59 2.06
CA ILE A 132 23.78 -0.92 3.07
C ILE A 132 25.07 -1.43 2.40
N VAL A 133 24.97 -2.30 1.41
CA VAL A 133 26.14 -2.79 0.64
C VAL A 133 26.90 -1.63 -0.02
N VAL A 134 26.21 -0.65 -0.61
CA VAL A 134 26.87 0.53 -1.18
C VAL A 134 27.56 1.38 -0.11
N LEU A 135 26.97 1.49 1.08
CA LEU A 135 27.56 2.24 2.19
C LEU A 135 28.84 1.58 2.71
N ASP A 136 28.85 0.24 2.80
CA ASP A 136 29.97 -0.58 3.28
C ASP A 136 31.13 -0.68 2.26
N ASP A 137 30.89 -0.39 0.98
CA ASP A 137 31.93 -0.48 -0.04
C ASP A 137 33.01 0.60 0.13
N GLU A 138 34.14 0.24 0.73
CA GLU A 138 35.29 1.13 0.95
C GLU A 138 35.98 1.57 -0.35
N SER A 139 35.74 0.89 -1.48
CA SER A 139 36.33 1.26 -2.77
C SER A 139 35.65 2.46 -3.42
N LEU A 140 34.46 2.84 -2.95
CA LEU A 140 33.67 3.94 -3.49
C LEU A 140 33.84 5.22 -2.66
N ASP A 141 34.05 6.34 -3.34
CA ASP A 141 33.92 7.64 -2.69
C ASP A 141 32.44 8.01 -2.43
N ASN A 142 32.22 9.01 -1.57
CA ASN A 142 30.88 9.46 -1.19
C ASN A 142 30.03 9.97 -2.36
N ALA A 143 30.65 10.54 -3.40
CA ALA A 143 29.91 11.02 -4.56
C ALA A 143 29.35 9.85 -5.38
N VAL A 144 30.15 8.79 -5.56
CA VAL A 144 29.73 7.55 -6.22
C VAL A 144 28.68 6.82 -5.38
N LYS A 145 28.90 6.68 -4.06
CA LYS A 145 27.92 6.09 -3.14
C LYS A 145 26.57 6.80 -3.22
N LYS A 146 26.56 8.14 -3.12
CA LYS A 146 25.35 8.95 -3.29
C LYS A 146 24.64 8.67 -4.62
N ALA A 147 25.36 8.67 -5.73
CA ALA A 147 24.76 8.46 -7.05
C ALA A 147 24.10 7.07 -7.17
N GLN A 148 24.71 6.03 -6.58
CA GLN A 148 24.14 4.69 -6.56
C GLN A 148 22.93 4.59 -5.63
N ILE A 149 23.01 5.19 -4.43
CA ILE A 149 21.91 5.22 -3.45
C ILE A 149 20.70 5.98 -4.00
N LEU A 150 20.89 7.11 -4.70
CA LEU A 150 19.78 7.83 -5.33
C LEU A 150 19.05 6.97 -6.36
N LYS A 151 19.77 6.19 -7.18
CA LYS A 151 19.14 5.24 -8.12
C LYS A 151 18.35 4.16 -7.39
N LEU A 152 18.87 3.67 -6.26
CA LEU A 152 18.16 2.70 -5.42
C LEU A 152 16.86 3.30 -4.86
N ILE A 153 16.92 4.53 -4.34
CA ILE A 153 15.76 5.28 -3.84
C ILE A 153 14.70 5.45 -4.95
N ASP A 154 15.09 5.84 -6.16
CA ASP A 154 14.16 5.99 -7.28
C ASP A 154 13.44 4.66 -7.60
N ARG A 155 14.17 3.54 -7.57
CA ARG A 155 13.58 2.20 -7.75
C ARG A 155 12.63 1.83 -6.62
N ILE A 156 12.95 2.17 -5.38
CA ILE A 156 12.08 1.95 -4.22
C ILE A 156 10.77 2.70 -4.42
N VAL A 157 10.83 4.01 -4.67
CA VAL A 157 9.65 4.86 -4.88
C VAL A 157 8.78 4.31 -6.02
N ALA A 158 9.39 3.91 -7.15
CA ALA A 158 8.65 3.34 -8.27
C ALA A 158 7.94 2.02 -7.93
N LYS A 159 8.55 1.16 -7.10
CA LYS A 159 7.97 -0.11 -6.68
C LYS A 159 6.82 0.05 -5.68
N GLU A 160 6.94 1.00 -4.76
CA GLU A 160 5.96 1.18 -3.68
C GLU A 160 4.71 1.92 -4.12
N LYS A 161 4.83 2.83 -5.11
CA LYS A 161 3.77 3.75 -5.51
C LYS A 161 2.43 3.05 -5.74
N LYS A 162 2.42 2.05 -6.63
CA LYS A 162 1.19 1.37 -7.05
C LYS A 162 0.46 0.69 -5.89
N ASP A 163 1.19 -0.04 -5.05
CA ASP A 163 0.59 -0.81 -3.96
C ASP A 163 0.20 0.09 -2.78
N SER A 164 0.91 1.19 -2.56
CA SER A 164 0.53 2.23 -1.60
C SER A 164 -0.77 2.92 -2.01
N GLU A 165 -0.91 3.29 -3.29
CA GLU A 165 -2.14 3.88 -3.85
C GLU A 165 -3.32 2.91 -3.78
N ALA A 166 -3.10 1.64 -4.14
CA ALA A 166 -4.13 0.60 -4.07
C ALA A 166 -4.62 0.36 -2.64
N LEU A 167 -3.71 0.35 -1.66
CA LEU A 167 -4.07 0.20 -0.25
C LEU A 167 -4.87 1.40 0.26
N THR A 168 -4.46 2.63 -0.09
CA THR A 168 -5.20 3.85 0.26
C THR A 168 -6.61 3.85 -0.34
N ALA A 169 -6.76 3.45 -1.61
CA ALA A 169 -8.05 3.35 -2.26
C ALA A 169 -8.95 2.29 -1.59
N ALA A 170 -8.41 1.12 -1.25
CA ALA A 170 -9.17 0.07 -0.58
C ALA A 170 -9.58 0.47 0.85
N GLN A 171 -8.72 1.21 1.56
CA GLN A 171 -9.05 1.77 2.87
C GLN A 171 -10.19 2.77 2.78
N ALA A 172 -10.14 3.70 1.83
CA ALA A 172 -11.21 4.67 1.62
C ALA A 172 -12.54 3.98 1.27
N ALA A 173 -12.51 2.98 0.39
CA ALA A 173 -13.70 2.20 0.02
C ALA A 173 -14.31 1.48 1.23
N LEU A 174 -13.49 0.89 2.10
CA LEU A 174 -13.95 0.27 3.33
C LEU A 174 -14.56 1.30 4.29
N GLN A 175 -13.88 2.44 4.50
CA GLN A 175 -14.38 3.51 5.35
C GLN A 175 -15.75 4.03 4.87
N THR A 176 -15.92 4.25 3.56
CA THR A 176 -17.21 4.61 2.96
C THR A 176 -18.26 3.53 3.16
N ALA A 177 -17.94 2.26 2.89
CA ALA A 177 -18.89 1.15 3.00
C ALA A 177 -19.42 0.95 4.43
N PHE A 178 -18.59 1.23 5.44
CA PHE A 178 -18.95 1.05 6.85
C PHE A 178 -19.32 2.36 7.58
N GLY A 179 -19.38 3.49 6.86
CA GLY A 179 -19.67 4.80 7.44
C GLY A 179 -18.65 5.22 8.51
N LEU A 180 -17.40 4.80 8.34
CA LEU A 180 -16.28 5.21 9.19
C LEU A 180 -15.83 6.58 8.70
N GLY A 181 -15.70 7.56 9.61
CA GLY A 181 -15.15 8.86 9.24
C GLY A 181 -13.81 8.72 8.52
N THR A 182 -13.60 9.53 7.48
CA THR A 182 -12.26 9.71 6.89
C THR A 182 -11.48 10.59 7.86
N GLU A 183 -10.90 10.02 8.91
CA GLU A 183 -9.84 10.74 9.61
C GLU A 183 -8.69 10.88 8.62
N GLU A 184 -8.54 12.08 8.06
CA GLU A 184 -7.34 12.45 7.31
C GLU A 184 -6.13 12.24 8.23
N PRO A 185 -5.05 11.62 7.74
CA PRO A 185 -3.81 11.57 8.50
C PRO A 185 -3.32 13.02 8.71
N LYS A 186 -3.21 13.42 9.99
CA LYS A 186 -2.58 14.69 10.39
C LYS A 186 -1.07 14.67 10.15
#